data_AF-X1F4G5-F1
#
_entry.id   AF-X1F4G5-F1
#
_cell.length_a   1.000
_cell.length_b   1.000
_cell.length_c   1.000
_cell.angle_alpha   90.00
_cell.angle_beta   90.00
_cell.angle_gamma   90.00
#
_symmetry.space_group_name_H-M   'P 1'
#
loop_
_entity.id
_entity.type
_entity.pdbx_description
1 polymer ?
#
loop_
_entity_poly.entity_id
_entity_poly.type
_entity_poly.pdbx_seq_one_letter_code
_entity_poly.pdbx_strand_id
1 'polypeptide(L)'
;AWSTPWYFRILIPALGGLVVGPVVYFLAREAKGHGVPEVMEAVTLRSGMIRKRVVLVKSLVSAICIGTGGSVGREGPIVQIGSAIGSGIGQVLKISAERIRTLVGCGAAAGIAATFNAPIAGSMFALEIILGDFGIATFTPIVISSVAATAVSRHFLGDSPAFIVPAYELVSAWELPLYVILGFFCALVAVTFTTLLYRTEDMFDSLKIPDYLKAML
;
A
#
# COMPACT_ATOMS: atom_id res chain seq x y z
N ALA A 1 -19.88 -4.26 -19.39
CA ALA A 1 -19.87 -3.72 -18.02
C ALA A 1 -20.34 -2.25 -17.93
N TRP A 2 -21.23 -1.78 -18.82
CA TRP A 2 -21.62 -0.35 -18.92
C TRP A 2 -23.08 -0.05 -18.53
N SER A 3 -23.79 -1.02 -17.94
CA SER A 3 -25.22 -0.91 -17.62
C SER A 3 -25.54 -0.38 -16.22
N THR A 4 -24.55 -0.06 -15.39
CA THR A 4 -24.80 0.51 -14.06
C THR A 4 -25.21 1.98 -14.18
N PRO A 5 -26.41 2.36 -13.68
CA PRO A 5 -26.84 3.74 -13.66
C PRO A 5 -25.87 4.65 -12.89
N TRP A 6 -25.75 5.91 -13.33
CA TRP A 6 -24.75 6.85 -12.78
C TRP A 6 -24.90 7.06 -11.26
N TYR A 7 -26.12 7.04 -10.73
CA TYR A 7 -26.38 7.21 -9.30
C TYR A 7 -25.82 6.06 -8.46
N PHE A 8 -25.79 4.82 -8.97
CA PHE A 8 -25.16 3.70 -8.27
C PHE A 8 -23.64 3.85 -8.17
N ARG A 9 -23.00 4.51 -9.16
CA ARG A 9 -21.55 4.76 -9.14
C ARG A 9 -21.14 5.77 -8.07
N ILE A 10 -22.09 6.57 -7.58
CA ILE A 10 -21.88 7.54 -6.49
C ILE A 10 -22.35 6.93 -5.16
N LEU A 11 -23.55 6.36 -5.13
CA LEU A 11 -24.16 5.85 -3.91
C LEU A 11 -23.42 4.66 -3.32
N ILE A 12 -22.92 3.73 -4.13
CA ILE A 12 -22.25 2.52 -3.61
C ILE A 12 -20.93 2.88 -2.89
N PRO A 13 -20.00 3.67 -3.48
CA PRO A 13 -18.83 4.15 -2.76
C PRO A 13 -19.18 5.00 -1.53
N ALA A 14 -20.19 5.87 -1.61
CA ALA A 14 -20.61 6.69 -0.48
C ALA A 14 -21.11 5.83 0.69
N LEU A 15 -21.92 4.80 0.42
CA LEU A 15 -22.36 3.84 1.44
C LEU A 15 -21.17 3.05 2.01
N GLY A 16 -20.20 2.68 1.17
CA GLY A 16 -18.93 2.10 1.63
C GLY A 16 -18.20 3.02 2.60
N GLY A 17 -18.07 4.29 2.24
CA GLY A 17 -17.52 5.35 3.08
C GLY A 17 -18.25 5.53 4.42
N LEU A 18 -19.59 5.47 4.40
CA LEU A 18 -20.43 5.56 5.59
C LEU A 18 -20.21 4.39 6.57
N VAL A 19 -19.78 3.22 6.09
CA VAL A 19 -19.39 2.10 6.94
C VAL A 19 -17.93 2.21 7.38
N VAL A 20 -17.05 2.56 6.45
CA VAL A 20 -15.60 2.68 6.68
C VAL A 20 -15.29 3.75 7.72
N GLY A 21 -15.91 4.92 7.63
CA GLY A 21 -15.65 6.06 8.51
C GLY A 21 -15.84 5.73 10.00
N PRO A 22 -17.01 5.21 10.43
CA PRO A 22 -17.22 4.77 11.81
C PRO A 22 -16.27 3.64 12.24
N VAL A 23 -16.03 2.64 11.39
CA VAL A 23 -15.13 1.53 11.73
C VAL A 23 -13.72 2.05 12.01
N VAL A 24 -13.17 2.91 11.15
CA VAL A 24 -11.85 3.52 11.39
C VAL A 24 -11.87 4.42 12.63
N TYR A 25 -12.89 5.27 12.76
CA TYR A 25 -12.96 6.24 13.86
C TYR A 25 -13.04 5.59 15.24
N PHE A 26 -13.85 4.53 15.38
CA PHE A 26 -14.11 3.86 16.66
C PHE A 26 -13.19 2.67 16.95
N LEU A 27 -12.76 1.88 15.95
CA LEU A 27 -11.96 0.67 16.21
C LEU A 27 -10.45 0.90 16.09
N ALA A 28 -9.98 1.60 15.05
CA ALA A 28 -8.56 1.85 14.85
C ALA A 28 -8.29 3.09 14.01
N ARG A 29 -8.05 4.22 14.70
CA ARG A 29 -7.68 5.48 14.03
C ARG A 29 -6.39 5.37 13.23
N GLU A 30 -5.46 4.52 13.64
CA GLU A 30 -4.24 4.21 12.90
C GLU A 30 -4.47 3.45 11.57
N ALA A 31 -5.69 3.01 11.29
CA ALA A 31 -6.07 2.49 9.98
C ALA A 31 -6.47 3.60 9.00
N LYS A 32 -6.65 4.86 9.45
CA LYS A 32 -6.76 6.05 8.57
C LYS A 32 -5.43 6.21 7.82
N GLY A 33 -5.51 6.74 6.60
CA GLY A 33 -4.33 7.11 5.81
C GLY A 33 -3.90 6.05 4.81
N HIS A 34 -2.79 6.34 4.14
CA HIS A 34 -2.34 5.65 2.93
C HIS A 34 -1.75 4.26 3.22
N GLY A 35 -1.22 4.03 4.42
CA GLY A 35 -0.66 2.76 4.88
C GLY A 35 0.86 2.74 4.90
N VAL A 36 1.51 3.18 3.82
CA VAL A 36 2.99 3.21 3.71
C VAL A 36 3.61 4.18 4.73
N PRO A 37 3.16 5.45 4.84
CA PRO A 37 3.73 6.38 5.81
C PRO A 37 3.60 5.89 7.27
N GLU A 38 2.50 5.23 7.61
CA GLU A 38 2.26 4.70 8.96
C GLU A 38 3.21 3.53 9.29
N VAL A 39 3.58 2.72 8.29
CA VAL A 39 4.61 1.69 8.45
C VAL A 39 5.99 2.34 8.61
N MET A 40 6.33 3.34 7.80
CA MET A 40 7.60 4.06 7.90
C MET A 40 7.74 4.74 9.27
N GLU A 41 6.67 5.37 9.77
CA GLU A 41 6.60 5.95 11.10
C GLU A 41 6.82 4.87 12.17
N ALA A 42 6.15 3.71 12.05
CA ALA A 42 6.32 2.62 13.01
C ALA A 42 7.75 2.07 13.02
N VAL A 43 8.38 1.90 11.86
CA VAL A 43 9.78 1.45 11.74
C VAL A 43 10.73 2.46 12.38
N THR A 44 10.53 3.75 12.11
CA THR A 44 11.44 4.82 12.53
C THR A 44 11.26 5.21 14.00
N LEU A 45 10.01 5.41 14.43
CA LEU A 45 9.68 5.97 15.76
C LEU A 45 9.28 4.93 16.80
N ARG A 46 8.88 3.73 16.38
CA ARG A 46 8.32 2.69 17.27
C ARG A 46 9.02 1.35 17.14
N SER A 47 10.23 1.33 16.59
CA SER A 47 11.04 0.11 16.43
C SER A 47 10.33 -1.01 15.66
N GLY A 48 9.48 -0.66 14.70
CA GLY A 48 8.68 -1.60 13.92
C GLY A 48 7.48 -2.18 14.67
N MET A 49 7.12 -1.69 15.86
CA MET A 49 5.96 -2.17 16.59
C MET A 49 4.66 -1.59 16.03
N ILE A 50 3.86 -2.45 15.41
CA ILE A 50 2.55 -2.13 14.85
C ILE A 50 1.48 -2.88 15.66
N ARG A 51 0.37 -2.21 15.95
CA ARG A 51 -0.73 -2.79 16.73
C ARG A 51 -1.43 -3.89 15.93
N LYS A 52 -1.58 -5.07 16.53
CA LYS A 52 -2.17 -6.26 15.88
C LYS A 52 -3.58 -6.02 15.32
N ARG A 53 -4.36 -5.14 15.95
CA ARG A 53 -5.72 -4.77 15.48
C ARG A 53 -5.73 -4.14 14.09
N VAL A 54 -4.61 -3.54 13.65
CA VAL A 54 -4.47 -2.95 12.31
C VAL A 54 -4.69 -4.00 11.22
N VAL A 55 -4.23 -5.24 11.44
CA VAL A 55 -4.42 -6.34 10.48
C VAL A 55 -5.90 -6.52 10.15
N LEU A 56 -6.74 -6.67 11.18
CA LEU A 56 -8.17 -6.93 11.00
C LEU A 56 -8.89 -5.69 10.46
N VAL A 57 -8.66 -4.52 11.07
CA VAL A 57 -9.41 -3.30 10.71
C VAL A 57 -9.03 -2.82 9.31
N LYS A 58 -7.73 -2.77 8.97
CA LYS A 58 -7.29 -2.30 7.64
C LYS A 58 -7.72 -3.27 6.55
N SER A 59 -7.69 -4.59 6.80
CA SER A 59 -8.21 -5.59 5.84
C SER A 59 -9.69 -5.38 5.57
N LEU A 60 -10.50 -5.24 6.62
CA LEU A 60 -11.95 -5.04 6.50
C LEU A 60 -12.28 -3.73 5.77
N VAL A 61 -11.69 -2.62 6.22
CA VAL A 61 -11.93 -1.29 5.66
C VAL A 61 -11.51 -1.22 4.19
N SER A 62 -10.34 -1.77 3.86
CA SER A 62 -9.85 -1.75 2.48
C SER A 62 -10.69 -2.65 1.58
N ALA A 63 -11.15 -3.80 2.06
CA ALA A 63 -12.06 -4.67 1.33
C ALA A 63 -13.40 -3.97 1.02
N ILE A 64 -13.97 -3.25 1.99
CA ILE A 64 -15.19 -2.47 1.79
C ILE A 64 -14.94 -1.32 0.83
N CYS A 65 -13.89 -0.51 1.04
CA CYS A 65 -13.60 0.65 0.20
C CYS A 65 -13.34 0.26 -1.25
N ILE A 66 -12.47 -0.74 -1.49
CA ILE A 66 -12.19 -1.24 -2.84
C ILE A 66 -13.41 -1.95 -3.42
N GLY A 67 -14.09 -2.79 -2.64
CA GLY A 67 -15.26 -3.57 -3.08
C GLY A 67 -16.47 -2.71 -3.45
N THR A 68 -16.62 -1.55 -2.81
CA THR A 68 -17.67 -0.56 -3.12
C THR A 68 -17.30 0.39 -4.26
N GLY A 69 -16.08 0.29 -4.81
CA GLY A 69 -15.64 1.12 -5.94
C GLY A 69 -15.00 2.44 -5.53
N GLY A 70 -14.52 2.57 -4.29
CA GLY A 70 -13.69 3.69 -3.88
C GLY A 70 -12.42 3.80 -4.74
N SER A 71 -12.05 5.03 -5.10
CA SER A 71 -10.87 5.31 -5.93
C SER A 71 -9.57 5.19 -5.11
N VAL A 72 -9.21 3.97 -4.74
CA VAL A 72 -8.03 3.67 -3.92
C VAL A 72 -7.21 2.51 -4.48
N GLY A 73 -5.90 2.55 -4.24
CA GLY A 73 -5.00 1.45 -4.57
C GLY A 73 -4.97 0.37 -3.48
N ARG A 74 -4.61 -0.85 -3.88
CA ARG A 74 -4.38 -1.99 -2.97
C ARG A 74 -2.99 -1.99 -2.32
N GLU A 75 -2.07 -1.18 -2.82
CA GLU A 75 -0.66 -1.13 -2.42
C GLU A 75 -0.48 -0.74 -0.95
N GLY A 76 -0.97 0.44 -0.58
CA GLY A 76 -0.85 0.95 0.79
C GLY A 76 -1.48 0.04 1.85
N PRO A 77 -2.74 -0.43 1.67
CA PRO A 77 -3.35 -1.43 2.52
C PRO A 77 -2.51 -2.71 2.69
N ILE A 78 -2.03 -3.32 1.59
CA ILE A 78 -1.34 -4.60 1.70
C ILE A 78 0.03 -4.46 2.38
N VAL A 79 0.72 -3.34 2.17
CA VAL A 79 1.95 -3.02 2.89
C VAL A 79 1.68 -2.94 4.38
N GLN A 80 0.67 -2.16 4.80
CA GLN A 80 0.36 -1.99 6.21
C GLN A 80 -0.11 -3.29 6.87
N ILE A 81 -0.94 -4.08 6.19
CA ILE A 81 -1.42 -5.39 6.68
C ILE A 81 -0.26 -6.37 6.82
N GLY A 82 0.56 -6.53 5.77
CA GLY A 82 1.70 -7.43 5.76
C GLY A 82 2.71 -7.07 6.84
N SER A 83 3.09 -5.79 6.93
CA SER A 83 3.96 -5.27 7.98
C SER A 83 3.40 -5.49 9.38
N ALA A 84 2.10 -5.30 9.58
CA ALA A 84 1.46 -5.53 10.87
C ALA A 84 1.47 -7.02 11.26
N ILE A 85 1.32 -7.94 10.30
CA ILE A 85 1.47 -9.39 10.54
C ILE A 85 2.91 -9.71 10.94
N GLY A 86 3.91 -9.22 10.18
CA GLY A 86 5.33 -9.42 10.49
C GLY A 86 5.72 -8.86 11.86
N SER A 87 5.28 -7.64 12.17
CA SER A 87 5.43 -7.02 13.48
C SER A 87 4.78 -7.84 14.59
N GLY A 88 3.55 -8.32 14.36
CA GLY A 88 2.80 -9.14 15.30
C GLY A 88 3.50 -10.45 15.65
N ILE A 89 4.07 -11.13 14.65
CA ILE A 89 4.88 -12.34 14.84
C ILE A 89 6.10 -12.03 15.70
N GLY A 90 6.85 -10.97 15.36
CA GLY A 90 8.03 -10.58 16.13
C GLY A 90 7.71 -10.23 17.59
N GLN A 91 6.60 -9.54 17.83
CA GLN A 91 6.12 -9.22 19.18
C GLN A 91 5.71 -10.48 19.97
N VAL A 92 5.06 -11.46 19.33
CA VAL A 92 4.68 -12.73 19.99
C VAL A 92 5.91 -13.54 20.35
N LEU A 93 6.90 -13.59 19.46
CA LEU A 93 8.17 -14.28 19.68
C LEU A 93 9.14 -13.53 20.59
N LYS A 94 8.80 -12.30 21.02
CA LYS A 94 9.61 -11.43 21.90
C LYS A 94 11.05 -11.24 21.41
N ILE A 95 11.23 -11.08 20.10
CA ILE A 95 12.55 -10.88 19.50
C ILE A 95 13.00 -9.42 19.60
N SER A 96 14.27 -9.15 19.29
CA SER A 96 14.82 -7.79 19.32
C SER A 96 14.12 -6.85 18.34
N ALA A 97 14.10 -5.56 18.69
CA ALA A 97 13.56 -4.47 17.86
C ALA A 97 14.09 -4.49 16.41
N GLU A 98 15.39 -4.74 16.24
CA GLU A 98 16.02 -4.87 14.92
C GLU A 98 15.38 -5.99 14.09
N ARG A 99 15.20 -7.18 14.68
CA ARG A 99 14.55 -8.31 14.00
C ARG A 99 13.06 -8.07 13.75
N ILE A 100 12.37 -7.32 14.63
CA ILE A 100 10.98 -6.90 14.37
C ILE A 100 10.92 -6.00 13.14
N ARG A 101 11.85 -5.05 12.98
CA ARG A 101 11.94 -4.21 11.77
C ARG A 101 12.17 -5.05 10.52
N THR A 102 13.05 -6.05 10.58
CA THR A 102 13.23 -6.99 9.46
C THR A 102 11.94 -7.74 9.14
N LEU A 103 11.21 -8.25 10.14
CA LEU A 103 9.92 -8.92 9.91
C LEU A 103 8.84 -7.99 9.35
N VAL A 104 8.83 -6.72 9.75
CA VAL A 104 7.96 -5.68 9.16
C VAL A 104 8.26 -5.52 7.67
N GLY A 105 9.54 -5.47 7.29
CA GLY A 105 9.98 -5.46 5.89
C GLY A 105 9.61 -6.73 5.13
N CYS A 106 9.81 -7.90 5.73
CA CYS A 106 9.39 -9.19 5.15
C CYS A 106 7.88 -9.21 4.86
N GLY A 107 7.09 -8.69 5.79
CA GLY A 107 5.64 -8.56 5.65
C GLY A 107 5.23 -7.59 4.53
N ALA A 108 5.86 -6.42 4.46
CA ALA A 108 5.63 -5.45 3.38
C ALA A 108 5.97 -6.06 2.01
N ALA A 109 7.16 -6.66 1.88
CA ALA A 109 7.62 -7.28 0.65
C ALA A 109 6.72 -8.43 0.21
N ALA A 110 6.35 -9.32 1.14
CA ALA A 110 5.41 -10.41 0.88
C ALA A 110 4.06 -9.90 0.38
N GLY A 111 3.51 -8.85 1.03
CA GLY A 111 2.24 -8.23 0.65
C GLY A 111 2.26 -7.69 -0.78
N ILE A 112 3.26 -6.88 -1.12
CA ILE A 112 3.43 -6.33 -2.47
C ILE A 112 3.64 -7.46 -3.50
N ALA A 113 4.56 -8.39 -3.21
CA ALA A 113 4.91 -9.46 -4.13
C ALA A 113 3.73 -10.37 -4.45
N ALA A 114 2.97 -10.79 -3.43
CA ALA A 114 1.77 -11.60 -3.61
C ALA A 114 0.67 -10.86 -4.38
N THR A 115 0.52 -9.55 -4.16
CA THR A 115 -0.54 -8.73 -4.76
C THR A 115 -0.26 -8.41 -6.23
N PHE A 116 0.98 -8.07 -6.55
CA PHE A 116 1.38 -7.59 -7.88
C PHE A 116 2.10 -8.64 -8.73
N ASN A 117 2.30 -9.86 -8.22
CA ASN A 117 3.12 -10.89 -8.86
C ASN A 117 4.54 -10.39 -9.22
N ALA A 118 5.11 -9.57 -8.33
CA ALA A 118 6.34 -8.82 -8.57
C ALA A 118 7.33 -8.97 -7.40
N PRO A 119 8.00 -10.13 -7.26
CA PRO A 119 8.85 -10.43 -6.11
C PRO A 119 10.03 -9.46 -5.95
N ILE A 120 10.70 -9.12 -7.06
CA ILE A 120 11.87 -8.22 -7.02
C ILE A 120 11.43 -6.82 -6.60
N ALA A 121 10.36 -6.29 -7.20
CA ALA A 121 9.81 -4.99 -6.86
C ALA A 121 9.37 -4.93 -5.39
N GLY A 122 8.68 -5.96 -4.89
CA GLY A 122 8.26 -6.05 -3.49
C GLY A 122 9.43 -6.05 -2.51
N SER A 123 10.50 -6.78 -2.80
CA SER A 123 11.70 -6.77 -1.96
C SER A 123 12.42 -5.42 -1.98
N MET A 124 12.60 -4.82 -3.17
CA MET A 124 13.27 -3.53 -3.29
C MET A 124 12.48 -2.41 -2.61
N PHE A 125 11.15 -2.41 -2.77
CA PHE A 125 10.26 -1.47 -2.07
C PHE A 125 10.43 -1.54 -0.55
N ALA A 126 10.47 -2.75 0.02
CA ALA A 126 10.65 -2.90 1.47
C ALA A 126 12.04 -2.44 1.94
N LEU A 127 13.10 -2.72 1.17
CA LEU A 127 14.46 -2.33 1.52
C LEU A 127 14.69 -0.83 1.41
N GLU A 128 14.26 -0.24 0.31
CA GLU A 128 14.53 1.17 -0.02
C GLU A 128 13.57 2.12 0.67
N ILE A 129 12.25 1.85 0.60
CA ILE A 129 11.21 2.78 1.07
C ILE A 129 10.88 2.54 2.54
N ILE A 130 10.71 1.29 2.96
CA ILE A 130 10.24 0.99 4.32
C ILE A 130 11.38 1.01 5.34
N LEU A 131 12.52 0.39 5.01
CA LEU A 131 13.61 0.21 5.98
C LEU A 131 14.77 1.19 5.78
N GLY A 132 15.07 1.58 4.54
CA GLY A 132 16.26 2.37 4.21
C GLY A 132 17.57 1.64 4.55
N ASP A 133 17.57 0.30 4.53
CA ASP A 133 18.69 -0.53 4.97
C ASP A 133 18.88 -1.72 4.01
N PHE A 134 20.10 -1.83 3.46
CA PHE A 134 20.53 -2.89 2.55
C PHE A 134 21.49 -3.90 3.21
N GLY A 135 21.58 -3.93 4.54
CA GLY A 135 22.37 -4.91 5.27
C GLY A 135 21.99 -6.35 4.92
N ILE A 136 22.97 -7.23 4.75
CA ILE A 136 22.77 -8.64 4.33
C ILE A 136 21.77 -9.38 5.25
N ALA A 137 21.83 -9.09 6.55
CA ALA A 137 20.95 -9.64 7.57
C ALA A 137 19.47 -9.28 7.35
N THR A 138 19.20 -8.15 6.72
CA THR A 138 17.86 -7.64 6.39
C THR A 138 17.45 -8.03 4.97
N PHE A 139 18.38 -7.93 4.02
CA PHE A 139 18.17 -8.25 2.59
C PHE A 139 17.69 -9.68 2.36
N THR A 140 18.44 -10.66 2.89
CA THR A 140 18.20 -12.08 2.65
C THR A 140 16.80 -12.54 3.06
N PRO A 141 16.34 -12.31 4.31
CA PRO A 141 15.00 -12.74 4.71
C PRO A 141 13.88 -12.02 3.95
N ILE A 142 14.07 -10.75 3.55
CA ILE A 142 13.07 -9.99 2.79
C ILE A 142 12.87 -10.59 1.39
N VAL A 143 13.96 -10.90 0.68
CA VAL A 143 13.90 -11.54 -0.64
C VAL A 143 13.24 -12.92 -0.54
N ILE A 144 13.63 -13.74 0.45
CA ILE A 144 13.03 -15.06 0.67
C ILE A 144 11.52 -14.94 0.94
N SER A 145 11.12 -14.01 1.81
CA SER A 145 9.71 -13.76 2.13
C SER A 145 8.91 -13.34 0.89
N SER A 146 9.47 -12.45 0.08
CA SER A 146 8.87 -11.97 -1.17
C SER A 146 8.65 -13.10 -2.19
N VAL A 147 9.66 -13.94 -2.40
CA VAL A 147 9.60 -15.09 -3.32
C VAL A 147 8.62 -16.13 -2.81
N ALA A 148 8.65 -16.45 -1.52
CA ALA A 148 7.71 -17.40 -0.90
C ALA A 148 6.25 -16.94 -1.06
N ALA A 149 5.98 -15.66 -0.78
CA ALA A 149 4.65 -15.08 -0.94
C ALA A 149 4.18 -15.10 -2.41
N THR A 150 5.10 -14.86 -3.34
CA THR A 150 4.81 -14.97 -4.79
C THR A 150 4.47 -16.41 -5.18
N ALA A 151 5.25 -17.39 -4.72
CA ALA A 151 5.00 -18.80 -5.01
C ALA A 151 3.61 -19.25 -4.50
N VAL A 152 3.27 -18.85 -3.27
CA VAL A 152 1.93 -19.09 -2.70
C VAL A 152 0.86 -18.39 -3.52
N SER A 153 1.03 -17.11 -3.84
CA SER A 153 0.06 -16.35 -4.64
C SER A 153 -0.17 -16.98 -6.01
N ARG A 154 0.89 -17.36 -6.73
CA ARG A 154 0.79 -18.02 -8.04
C ARG A 154 0.07 -19.36 -7.99
N HIS A 155 0.22 -20.10 -6.88
CA HIS A 155 -0.50 -21.36 -6.71
C HIS A 155 -2.03 -21.16 -6.64
N PHE A 156 -2.49 -20.10 -5.96
CA PHE A 156 -3.92 -19.84 -5.77
C PHE A 156 -4.56 -18.93 -6.82
N LEU A 157 -3.81 -17.94 -7.32
CA LEU A 157 -4.31 -16.87 -8.20
C LEU A 157 -3.77 -16.98 -9.64
N GLY A 158 -2.82 -17.88 -9.88
CA GLY A 158 -2.17 -18.07 -11.17
C GLY A 158 -0.94 -17.17 -11.40
N ASP A 159 -0.18 -17.48 -12.44
CA ASP A 159 1.03 -16.75 -12.83
C ASP A 159 0.77 -15.87 -14.06
N SER A 160 -0.07 -14.86 -13.88
CA SER A 160 -0.31 -13.85 -14.92
C SER A 160 0.14 -12.48 -14.43
N PRO A 161 0.87 -11.70 -15.25
CA PRO A 161 1.18 -10.33 -14.91
C PRO A 161 -0.12 -9.51 -14.91
N ALA A 162 -0.17 -8.48 -14.06
CA ALA A 162 -1.33 -7.59 -14.00
C ALA A 162 -1.56 -6.83 -15.32
N PHE A 163 -0.50 -6.62 -16.10
CA PHE A 163 -0.52 -5.94 -17.39
C PHE A 163 0.34 -6.68 -18.40
N ILE A 164 -0.19 -6.88 -19.61
CA ILE A 164 0.55 -7.41 -20.75
C ILE A 164 0.96 -6.20 -21.59
N VAL A 165 2.25 -5.88 -21.56
CA VAL A 165 2.82 -4.74 -22.28
C VAL A 165 3.41 -5.23 -23.60
N PRO A 166 3.22 -4.51 -24.72
CA PRO A 166 3.92 -4.84 -25.97
C PRO A 166 5.44 -4.87 -25.75
N ALA A 167 6.15 -5.69 -26.52
CA ALA A 167 7.61 -5.62 -26.56
C ALA A 167 8.02 -4.31 -27.24
N TYR A 168 8.78 -3.48 -26.52
CA TYR A 168 9.42 -2.28 -27.05
C TYR A 168 10.93 -2.48 -27.01
N GLU A 169 11.59 -2.18 -28.11
CA GLU A 169 13.05 -2.19 -28.22
C GLU A 169 13.54 -0.78 -28.53
N LEU A 170 14.72 -0.44 -28.00
CA LEU A 170 15.37 0.82 -28.33
C LEU A 170 15.89 0.74 -29.77
N VAL A 171 15.24 1.44 -30.70
CA VAL A 171 15.63 1.40 -32.13
C VAL A 171 16.79 2.35 -32.39
N SER A 172 16.85 3.48 -31.68
CA SER A 172 17.93 4.47 -31.82
C SER A 172 18.29 5.15 -30.49
N ALA A 173 19.58 5.44 -30.29
CA ALA A 173 20.05 6.25 -29.16
C ALA A 173 19.46 7.67 -29.16
N TRP A 174 18.91 8.14 -30.30
CA TRP A 174 18.21 9.42 -30.40
C TRP A 174 16.84 9.45 -29.73
N GLU A 175 16.34 8.31 -29.26
CA GLU A 175 15.16 8.24 -28.40
C GLU A 175 15.49 8.62 -26.94
N LEU A 176 16.75 8.53 -26.52
CA LEU A 176 17.16 8.83 -25.14
C LEU A 176 16.80 10.25 -24.68
N PRO A 177 17.02 11.32 -25.47
CA PRO A 177 16.55 12.65 -25.11
C PRO A 177 15.01 12.71 -24.91
N LEU A 178 14.23 11.95 -25.66
CA LEU A 178 12.77 11.89 -25.49
C LEU A 178 12.38 11.23 -24.16
N TYR A 179 13.07 10.17 -23.76
CA TYR A 179 12.86 9.54 -22.44
C TYR A 179 13.25 10.48 -21.28
N VAL A 180 14.28 11.32 -21.45
CA VAL A 180 14.62 12.35 -20.46
C VAL A 180 13.51 13.39 -20.34
N ILE A 181 12.98 13.88 -21.47
CA ILE A 181 11.84 14.81 -21.48
C ILE A 181 10.61 14.17 -20.82
N LEU A 182 10.33 12.91 -21.14
CA LEU A 182 9.26 12.14 -20.51
C LEU A 182 9.47 12.04 -18.98
N GLY A 183 10.71 11.81 -18.53
CA GLY A 183 11.06 11.79 -17.11
C GLY A 183 10.72 13.11 -16.41
N PHE A 184 11.10 14.25 -16.99
CA PHE A 184 10.74 15.57 -16.46
C PHE A 184 9.22 15.80 -16.45
N PHE A 185 8.52 15.36 -17.49
CA PHE A 185 7.07 15.45 -17.56
C PHE A 185 6.40 14.61 -16.46
N CYS A 186 6.82 13.35 -16.28
CA CYS A 186 6.33 12.49 -15.21
C CYS A 186 6.60 13.08 -13.83
N ALA A 187 7.76 13.70 -13.61
CA ALA A 187 8.08 14.39 -12.36
C ALA A 187 7.13 15.57 -12.10
N LEU A 188 6.83 16.38 -13.12
CA LEU A 188 5.87 17.49 -13.01
C LEU A 188 4.47 16.98 -12.65
N VAL A 189 4.01 15.92 -13.31
CA VAL A 189 2.71 15.29 -13.03
C VAL A 189 2.66 14.75 -11.61
N ALA A 190 3.71 14.06 -11.15
CA ALA A 190 3.79 13.52 -9.79
C ALA A 190 3.74 14.62 -8.71
N VAL A 191 4.51 15.69 -8.88
CA VAL A 191 4.50 16.84 -7.94
C VAL A 191 3.12 17.52 -7.93
N THR A 192 2.51 17.70 -9.10
CA THR A 192 1.17 18.30 -9.20
C THR A 192 0.12 17.41 -8.51
N PHE A 193 0.15 16.10 -8.79
CA PHE A 193 -0.79 15.15 -8.20
C PHE A 193 -0.67 15.10 -6.67
N THR A 194 0.55 14.94 -6.15
CA THR A 194 0.79 14.88 -4.69
C THR A 194 0.40 16.17 -3.99
N THR A 195 0.71 17.33 -4.59
CA THR A 195 0.33 18.63 -4.03
C THR A 195 -1.20 18.79 -3.99
N LEU A 196 -1.89 18.41 -5.06
CA LEU A 196 -3.35 18.48 -5.13
C LEU A 196 -4.01 17.50 -4.16
N LEU A 197 -3.45 16.30 -4.01
CA LEU A 197 -3.92 15.30 -3.06
C LEU A 197 -3.87 15.86 -1.63
N TYR A 198 -2.72 16.33 -1.17
CA TYR A 198 -2.57 16.89 0.18
C TYR A 198 -3.44 18.13 0.40
N ARG A 199 -3.54 19.03 -0.59
CA ARG A 199 -4.47 20.17 -0.50
C ARG A 199 -5.92 19.74 -0.35
N THR A 200 -6.32 18.68 -1.05
CA THR A 200 -7.68 18.14 -0.95
C THR A 200 -7.90 17.51 0.43
N GLU A 201 -6.93 16.76 0.94
CA GLU A 201 -6.97 16.22 2.30
C GLU A 201 -7.13 17.34 3.35
N ASP A 202 -6.31 18.40 3.27
CA ASP A 202 -6.40 19.57 4.15
C ASP A 202 -7.77 20.26 4.08
N MET A 203 -8.31 20.41 2.86
CA MET A 203 -9.65 20.96 2.66
C MET A 203 -10.72 20.10 3.33
N PHE A 204 -10.68 18.77 3.16
CA PHE A 204 -11.63 17.85 3.79
C PHE A 204 -11.48 17.80 5.31
N ASP A 205 -10.25 17.88 5.83
CA ASP A 205 -10.00 17.92 7.27
C ASP A 205 -10.52 19.23 7.88
N SER A 206 -10.52 20.35 7.13
CA SER A 206 -11.06 21.65 7.56
C SER A 206 -12.59 21.75 7.58
N LEU A 207 -13.32 20.80 6.95
CA LEU A 207 -14.78 20.78 6.97
C LEU A 207 -15.30 20.53 8.38
N LYS A 208 -16.29 21.32 8.81
CA LYS A 208 -16.99 21.20 10.11
C LYS A 208 -18.00 20.04 10.11
N ILE A 209 -17.56 18.87 9.67
CA ILE A 209 -18.35 17.63 9.59
C ILE A 209 -17.68 16.59 10.51
N PRO A 210 -18.42 15.75 11.24
CA PRO A 210 -17.81 14.70 12.05
C PRO A 210 -16.90 13.78 11.22
N ASP A 211 -15.70 13.45 11.74
CA ASP A 211 -14.69 12.69 10.99
C ASP A 211 -15.17 11.33 10.47
N TYR A 212 -16.08 10.67 11.19
CA TYR A 212 -16.65 9.39 10.78
C TYR A 212 -17.62 9.50 9.60
N LEU A 213 -18.13 10.70 9.27
CA LEU A 213 -18.97 10.94 8.09
C LEU A 213 -18.18 11.44 6.89
N LYS A 214 -16.97 11.99 7.11
CA LYS A 214 -16.13 12.52 6.04
C LYS A 214 -15.80 11.49 4.97
N ALA A 215 -15.67 10.21 5.34
CA ALA A 215 -15.37 9.13 4.40
C ALA A 215 -16.48 8.86 3.36
N MET A 216 -17.72 9.33 3.60
CA MET A 216 -18.83 9.20 2.66
C MET A 216 -18.80 10.28 1.56
N LEU A 217 -18.17 11.42 1.85
CA LEU A 217 -18.09 12.59 0.97
C LEU A 217 -16.96 12.42 -0.05
#